data_AF-A0A1X1WMD3-F1
#
_entry.id   AF-A0A1X1WMD3-F1
#
_cell.length_a   1.000
_cell.length_b   1.000
_cell.length_c   1.000
_cell.angle_alpha   90.00
_cell.angle_beta   90.00
_cell.angle_gamma   90.00
#
_symmetry.space_group_name_H-M   'P 1'
#
loop_
_entity.id
_entity.type
_entity.pdbx_description
1 polymer ?
#
loop_
_entity_poly.entity_id
_entity_poly.type
_entity_poly.pdbx_seq_one_letter_code
_entity_poly.pdbx_strand_id
1 'polypeptide(L)'
;MGDESMTVDRIEPDDALLACTTLEVIDHIDVHLLRTDARRSPQQWAREILENVSATRALSLRAGWTLLGIKLQYGDRDAVAGWSVAHDDAEYIRLQSDSFTGLTGELVTRVTGEGVVFATFVRVDGAVARFLWDRALAAHLMIVATLLAEAGERAS
;
A
#
# COMPACT_ATOMS: atom_id res chain seq x y z
N MET A 1 7.16 -31.62 -6.33
CA MET A 1 7.14 -30.22 -6.78
C MET A 1 5.95 -29.60 -6.08
N GLY A 2 6.19 -28.97 -4.93
CA GLY A 2 5.10 -28.36 -4.16
C GLY A 2 4.64 -27.13 -4.93
N ASP A 3 3.33 -26.99 -5.08
CA ASP A 3 2.71 -25.76 -5.53
C ASP A 3 3.01 -24.73 -4.43
N GLU A 4 4.09 -23.94 -4.58
CA GLU A 4 4.37 -22.80 -3.71
C GLU A 4 3.35 -21.72 -4.06
N SER A 5 2.13 -21.95 -3.60
CA SER A 5 1.02 -21.04 -3.75
C SER A 5 1.41 -19.73 -3.06
N MET A 6 1.59 -18.68 -3.87
CA MET A 6 1.82 -17.34 -3.37
C MET A 6 0.70 -16.97 -2.41
N THR A 7 1.06 -16.90 -1.13
CA THR A 7 0.11 -16.66 -0.05
C THR A 7 0.31 -15.24 0.45
N VAL A 8 -0.80 -14.54 0.63
CA VAL A 8 -0.84 -13.22 1.26
C VAL A 8 -1.32 -13.40 2.68
N ASP A 9 -0.43 -13.17 3.63
CA ASP A 9 -0.71 -13.28 5.05
C ASP A 9 -0.82 -11.91 5.68
N ARG A 10 -1.83 -11.68 6.52
CA ARG A 10 -1.86 -10.48 7.36
C ARG A 10 -0.98 -10.74 8.58
N ILE A 11 0.00 -9.88 8.80
CA ILE A 11 0.96 -9.99 9.91
C ILE A 11 0.85 -8.78 10.85
N GLU A 12 1.47 -8.88 12.01
CA GLU A 12 1.64 -7.75 12.91
C GLU A 12 2.85 -6.90 12.47
N PRO A 13 2.80 -5.56 12.65
CA PRO A 13 3.94 -4.69 12.37
C PRO A 13 5.11 -4.98 13.32
N ASP A 14 6.32 -5.08 12.78
CA ASP A 14 7.56 -5.12 13.57
C ASP A 14 8.13 -3.70 13.78
N ASP A 15 9.03 -3.54 14.76
CA ASP A 15 9.64 -2.23 15.07
C ASP A 15 10.36 -1.63 13.86
N ALA A 16 10.95 -2.47 13.00
CA ALA A 16 11.63 -2.02 11.80
C ALA A 16 10.65 -1.44 10.76
N LEU A 17 9.46 -2.03 10.59
CA LEU A 17 8.41 -1.48 9.73
C LEU A 17 7.80 -0.22 10.34
N LEU A 18 7.61 -0.16 11.66
CA LEU A 18 7.15 1.05 12.33
C LEU A 18 8.16 2.20 12.18
N ALA A 19 9.46 1.92 12.12
CA ALA A 19 10.47 2.93 11.83
C ALA A 19 10.42 3.48 10.38
N CYS A 20 9.71 2.80 9.47
CA CYS A 20 9.53 3.28 8.10
C CYS A 20 8.47 4.37 7.97
N THR A 21 7.54 4.53 8.92
CA THR A 21 6.53 5.60 8.87
C THR A 21 7.06 6.93 9.41
N THR A 22 6.54 8.04 8.90
CA THR A 22 6.78 9.39 9.47
C THR A 22 5.59 9.94 10.25
N LEU A 23 4.51 9.16 10.38
CA LEU A 23 3.34 9.57 11.15
C LEU A 23 3.62 9.49 12.66
N GLU A 24 3.50 10.63 13.33
CA GLU A 24 3.61 10.69 14.80
C GLU A 24 2.45 9.99 15.52
N VAL A 25 1.29 9.92 14.86
CA VAL A 25 0.06 9.28 15.36
C VAL A 25 -0.51 8.40 14.26
N ILE A 26 -0.76 7.13 14.58
CA ILE A 26 -1.31 6.14 13.66
C ILE A 26 -2.66 5.70 14.22
N ASP A 27 -3.74 6.05 13.52
CA ASP A 27 -5.10 5.63 13.87
C ASP A 27 -5.43 4.23 13.36
N HIS A 28 -4.78 3.83 12.26
CA HIS A 28 -4.95 2.52 11.66
C HIS A 28 -3.66 2.05 11.00
N ILE A 29 -3.37 0.76 11.17
CA ILE A 29 -2.30 0.06 10.48
C ILE A 29 -2.80 -1.31 10.01
N ASP A 30 -2.48 -1.65 8.76
CA ASP A 30 -2.55 -3.02 8.26
C ASP A 30 -1.24 -3.38 7.59
N VAL A 31 -0.82 -4.65 7.78
CA VAL A 31 0.42 -5.18 7.24
C VAL A 31 0.15 -6.52 6.61
N HIS A 32 0.61 -6.66 5.38
CA HIS A 32 0.43 -7.85 4.57
C HIS A 32 1.79 -8.33 4.04
N LEU A 33 2.08 -9.62 4.22
CA LEU A 33 3.24 -10.29 3.67
C LEU A 33 2.81 -11.11 2.47
N LEU A 34 3.36 -10.77 1.30
CA LEU A 34 3.33 -11.62 0.11
C LEU A 34 4.61 -12.46 0.09
N ARG A 35 4.48 -13.78 0.25
CA ARG A 35 5.61 -14.71 0.12
C ARG A 35 5.92 -14.96 -1.35
N THR A 36 7.17 -14.70 -1.75
CA THR A 36 7.63 -14.80 -3.15
C THR A 36 9.15 -14.82 -3.22
N ASP A 37 9.69 -15.61 -4.15
CA ASP A 37 11.12 -15.64 -4.46
C ASP A 37 11.54 -14.59 -5.51
N ALA A 38 10.58 -13.83 -6.03
CA ALA A 38 10.84 -12.94 -7.13
C ALA A 38 11.66 -11.71 -6.68
N ARG A 39 12.83 -11.54 -7.29
CA ARG A 39 13.79 -10.48 -6.95
C ARG A 39 13.44 -9.19 -7.69
N ARG A 40 12.68 -8.31 -7.03
CA ARG A 40 12.39 -6.95 -7.50
C ARG A 40 12.72 -5.94 -6.40
N SER A 41 13.01 -4.70 -6.80
CA SER A 41 13.22 -3.60 -5.85
C SER A 41 11.91 -3.21 -5.14
N PRO A 42 11.96 -2.51 -4.00
CA PRO A 42 10.77 -2.01 -3.32
C PRO A 42 9.88 -1.17 -4.24
N GLN A 43 10.47 -0.26 -5.01
CA GLN A 43 9.77 0.55 -6.00
C GLN A 43 9.07 -0.29 -7.08
N GLN A 44 9.75 -1.31 -7.60
CA GLN A 44 9.17 -2.21 -8.60
C GLN A 44 7.97 -2.97 -8.03
N TRP A 45 8.06 -3.44 -6.79
CA TRP A 45 6.93 -4.07 -6.11
C TRP A 45 5.79 -3.10 -5.86
N ALA A 46 6.05 -1.87 -5.44
CA ALA A 46 5.01 -0.86 -5.25
C ALA A 46 4.25 -0.58 -6.56
N ARG A 47 4.96 -0.47 -7.69
CA ARG A 47 4.35 -0.34 -9.02
C ARG A 47 3.60 -1.61 -9.42
N GLU A 48 4.15 -2.79 -9.13
CA GLU A 48 3.48 -4.05 -9.43
C GLU A 48 2.14 -4.18 -8.68
N ILE A 49 2.09 -3.76 -7.42
CA ILE A 49 0.91 -3.82 -6.56
C ILE A 49 -0.13 -2.77 -6.95
N LEU A 50 0.28 -1.54 -7.25
CA LEU A 50 -0.63 -0.39 -7.40
C LEU A 50 -0.88 0.05 -8.85
N GLU A 51 0.08 -0.12 -9.76
CA GLU A 51 0.01 0.35 -11.15
C GLU A 51 -0.30 -0.77 -12.14
N ASN A 52 0.34 -1.93 -12.01
CA ASN A 52 0.22 -3.04 -12.96
C ASN A 52 -1.06 -3.87 -12.76
N VAL A 53 -2.15 -3.21 -12.39
CA VAL A 53 -3.47 -3.80 -12.19
C VAL A 53 -4.30 -3.69 -13.47
N SER A 54 -5.39 -4.46 -13.57
CA SER A 54 -6.33 -4.31 -14.69
C SER A 54 -6.91 -2.89 -14.74
N ALA A 55 -7.28 -2.41 -15.93
CA ALA A 55 -7.83 -1.06 -16.10
C ALA A 55 -9.07 -0.81 -15.21
N THR A 56 -9.89 -1.84 -15.00
CA THR A 56 -11.04 -1.80 -14.08
C THR A 56 -10.59 -1.60 -12.64
N ARG A 57 -9.55 -2.32 -12.17
CA ARG A 57 -9.00 -2.15 -10.81
C ARG A 57 -8.35 -0.79 -10.63
N ALA A 58 -7.57 -0.33 -11.61
CA ALA A 58 -6.98 1.00 -11.58
C ALA A 58 -8.07 2.08 -11.41
N LEU A 59 -9.19 1.95 -12.12
CA LEU A 59 -10.32 2.86 -11.99
C LEU A 59 -10.99 2.77 -10.59
N SER A 60 -11.20 1.56 -10.07
CA SER A 60 -11.76 1.36 -8.72
C SER A 60 -10.87 1.94 -7.63
N LEU A 61 -9.54 1.77 -7.71
CA LEU A 61 -8.58 2.36 -6.79
C LEU A 61 -8.65 3.89 -6.82
N ARG A 62 -8.59 4.47 -8.03
CA ARG A 62 -8.72 5.93 -8.21
C ARG A 62 -10.03 6.46 -7.66
N ALA A 63 -11.15 5.75 -7.88
CA ALA A 63 -12.44 6.13 -7.34
C ALA A 63 -12.47 6.07 -5.80
N GLY A 64 -11.91 5.02 -5.20
CA GLY A 64 -11.79 4.89 -3.75
C GLY A 64 -10.93 5.99 -3.12
N TRP A 65 -9.76 6.27 -3.70
CA TRP A 65 -8.89 7.34 -3.24
C TRP A 65 -9.52 8.73 -3.40
N THR A 66 -10.23 8.96 -4.51
CA THR A 66 -10.98 10.21 -4.73
C THR A 66 -12.11 10.38 -3.71
N LEU A 67 -12.83 9.31 -3.36
CA LEU A 67 -13.88 9.33 -2.34
C LEU A 67 -13.32 9.65 -0.95
N LEU A 68 -12.13 9.15 -0.63
CA LEU A 68 -11.39 9.52 0.59
C LEU A 68 -10.80 10.93 0.52
N GLY A 69 -10.81 11.55 -0.67
CA GLY A 69 -10.27 12.89 -0.92
C GLY A 69 -8.75 12.96 -1.00
N ILE A 70 -8.08 11.82 -1.25
CA ILE A 70 -6.61 11.71 -1.32
C ILE A 70 -6.08 12.53 -2.50
N LYS A 71 -5.04 13.32 -2.26
CA LYS A 71 -4.41 14.20 -3.25
C LYS A 71 -3.39 13.43 -4.07
N LEU A 72 -3.86 12.86 -5.18
CA LEU A 72 -3.01 12.12 -6.11
C LEU A 72 -2.33 13.06 -7.10
N GLN A 73 -1.02 12.88 -7.27
CA GLN A 73 -0.17 13.60 -8.20
C GLN A 73 0.08 12.74 -9.44
N TYR A 74 -0.73 12.94 -10.49
CA TYR A 74 -0.59 12.20 -11.74
C TYR A 74 0.39 12.91 -12.69
N GLY A 75 1.26 12.13 -13.33
CA GLY A 75 2.19 12.63 -14.36
C GLY A 75 3.55 13.08 -13.82
N ASP A 76 3.76 12.99 -12.51
CA ASP A 76 5.10 13.08 -11.94
C ASP A 76 5.85 11.76 -12.15
N ARG A 77 7.14 11.84 -12.49
CA ARG A 77 8.00 10.65 -12.64
C ARG A 77 8.23 9.95 -11.31
N ASP A 78 8.17 10.72 -10.22
CA ASP A 78 8.41 10.26 -8.86
C ASP A 78 7.10 9.91 -8.13
N ALA A 79 6.04 9.56 -8.87
CA ALA A 79 4.80 9.05 -8.33
C ALA A 79 4.56 7.58 -8.73
N VAL A 80 3.94 6.83 -7.81
CA VAL A 80 3.46 5.45 -8.03
C VAL A 80 1.95 5.44 -7.90
N ALA A 81 1.25 5.15 -8.99
CA ALA A 81 -0.22 5.20 -9.09
C ALA A 81 -0.83 6.56 -8.68
N GLY A 82 -0.04 7.63 -8.73
CA GLY A 82 -0.42 8.97 -8.29
C GLY A 82 -0.07 9.27 -6.83
N TRP A 83 0.46 8.33 -6.06
CA TRP A 83 1.01 8.60 -4.73
C TRP A 83 2.43 9.12 -4.84
N SER A 84 2.76 10.17 -4.09
CA SER A 84 4.10 10.74 -4.10
C SER A 84 5.08 9.82 -3.38
N VAL A 85 6.24 9.57 -3.99
CA VAL A 85 7.33 8.86 -3.34
C VAL A 85 7.98 9.80 -2.31
N ALA A 86 7.82 9.49 -1.03
CA ALA A 86 8.39 10.26 0.07
C ALA A 86 9.76 9.72 0.52
N HIS A 87 10.02 8.44 0.26
CA HIS A 87 11.30 7.76 0.52
C HIS A 87 11.44 6.57 -0.42
N ASP A 88 12.64 6.30 -0.94
CA ASP A 88 12.93 5.15 -1.80
C ASP A 88 14.40 4.74 -1.64
N ASP A 89 14.64 3.53 -1.14
CA ASP A 89 15.97 2.93 -1.04
C ASP A 89 15.95 1.42 -1.36
N ALA A 90 17.06 0.73 -1.07
CA ALA A 90 17.20 -0.69 -1.36
C ALA A 90 16.32 -1.60 -0.47
N GLU A 91 15.90 -1.13 0.70
CA GLU A 91 15.13 -1.89 1.70
C GLU A 91 13.64 -1.61 1.58
N TYR A 92 13.24 -0.35 1.43
CA TYR A 92 11.84 0.04 1.34
C TYR A 92 11.59 1.29 0.51
N ILE A 93 10.34 1.39 0.07
CA ILE A 93 9.76 2.61 -0.50
C ILE A 93 8.58 3.03 0.36
N ARG A 94 8.49 4.34 0.65
CA ARG A 94 7.33 4.95 1.30
C ARG A 94 6.67 5.91 0.34
N LEU A 95 5.41 5.62 0.02
CA LEU A 95 4.53 6.52 -0.68
C LEU A 95 3.69 7.29 0.34
N GLN A 96 3.45 8.57 0.12
CA GLN A 96 2.67 9.40 1.03
C GLN A 96 1.68 10.26 0.25
N SER A 97 0.50 10.45 0.82
CA SER A 97 -0.45 11.45 0.34
C SER A 97 -1.36 11.93 1.45
N ASP A 98 -1.65 13.24 1.41
CA ASP A 98 -2.66 13.87 2.27
C ASP A 98 -4.00 13.95 1.54
N SER A 99 -5.08 13.95 2.29
CA SER A 99 -6.43 14.17 1.77
C SER A 99 -6.95 15.58 2.09
N PHE A 100 -7.98 16.00 1.38
CA PHE A 100 -8.73 17.22 1.74
C PHE A 100 -9.63 17.04 2.96
N THR A 101 -9.92 15.80 3.34
CA THR A 101 -10.85 15.46 4.43
C THR A 101 -10.17 15.38 5.80
N GLY A 102 -8.82 15.37 5.84
CA GLY A 102 -8.02 15.22 7.06
C GLY A 102 -7.37 13.84 7.22
N LEU A 103 -7.36 13.00 6.18
CA LEU A 103 -6.69 11.71 6.17
C LEU A 103 -5.28 11.86 5.62
N THR A 104 -4.27 11.37 6.33
CA THR A 104 -2.92 11.20 5.78
C THR A 104 -2.63 9.72 5.70
N GLY A 105 -2.29 9.26 4.49
CA GLY A 105 -1.94 7.87 4.21
C GLY A 105 -0.47 7.74 3.85
N GLU A 106 0.20 6.76 4.46
CA GLU A 106 1.50 6.29 4.03
C GLU A 106 1.39 4.82 3.62
N LEU A 107 1.90 4.49 2.43
CA LEU A 107 2.00 3.12 1.93
C LEU A 107 3.47 2.74 1.90
N VAL A 108 3.85 1.74 2.69
CA VAL A 108 5.22 1.25 2.76
C VAL A 108 5.30 -0.11 2.09
N THR A 109 6.17 -0.23 1.10
CA THR A 109 6.54 -1.52 0.51
C THR A 109 7.98 -1.82 0.89
N ARG A 110 8.21 -2.90 1.62
CA ARG A 110 9.53 -3.32 2.10
C ARG A 110 9.84 -4.72 1.56
N VAL A 111 11.04 -4.89 1.02
CA VAL A 111 11.51 -6.20 0.54
C VAL A 111 12.29 -6.87 1.66
N THR A 112 11.98 -8.13 1.91
CA THR A 112 12.57 -8.94 2.98
C THR A 112 13.09 -10.27 2.40
N GLY A 113 13.81 -11.05 3.21
CA GLY A 113 14.25 -12.39 2.80
C GLY A 113 13.10 -13.39 2.56
N GLU A 114 11.91 -13.14 3.13
CA GLU A 114 10.74 -14.02 3.01
C GLU A 114 9.77 -13.60 1.88
N GLY A 115 10.01 -12.44 1.25
CA GLY A 115 9.14 -11.85 0.24
C GLY A 115 8.94 -10.36 0.46
N VAL A 116 7.72 -9.88 0.25
CA VAL A 116 7.40 -8.44 0.27
C VAL A 116 6.38 -8.14 1.34
N VAL A 117 6.71 -7.17 2.19
CA VAL A 117 5.81 -6.60 3.18
C VAL A 117 5.21 -5.33 2.59
N PHE A 118 3.88 -5.26 2.55
CA PHE A 118 3.12 -4.08 2.19
C PHE A 118 2.31 -3.62 3.41
N ALA A 119 2.52 -2.39 3.82
CA ALA A 119 1.88 -1.81 4.98
C ALA A 119 1.16 -0.52 4.64
N THR A 120 -0.05 -0.38 5.17
CA THR A 120 -0.82 0.85 5.09
C THR A 120 -0.87 1.50 6.45
N PHE A 121 -0.35 2.71 6.57
CA PHE A 121 -0.47 3.54 7.76
C PHE A 121 -1.42 4.68 7.48
N VAL A 122 -2.38 4.90 8.38
CA VAL A 122 -3.36 5.96 8.24
C VAL A 122 -3.47 6.75 9.53
N ARG A 123 -3.38 8.07 9.38
CA ARG A 123 -3.77 9.04 10.39
C ARG A 123 -5.07 9.69 9.95
N VAL A 124 -6.04 9.81 10.85
CA VAL A 124 -7.30 10.52 10.58
C VAL A 124 -7.44 11.72 11.52
N ASP A 125 -7.54 12.91 10.92
CA ASP A 125 -7.79 14.16 11.61
C ASP A 125 -9.25 14.57 11.41
N GLY A 126 -10.01 14.64 12.51
CA GLY A 126 -11.40 15.05 12.51
C GLY A 126 -12.44 13.94 12.25
N ALA A 127 -13.69 14.23 12.62
CA ALA A 127 -14.78 13.25 12.61
C ALA A 127 -15.19 12.80 11.20
N VAL A 128 -15.05 13.66 10.19
CA VAL A 128 -15.41 13.33 8.80
C VAL A 128 -14.43 12.32 8.21
N ALA A 129 -13.11 12.56 8.34
CA ALA A 129 -12.09 11.61 7.90
C ALA A 129 -12.27 10.25 8.58
N ARG A 130 -12.50 10.25 9.90
CA ARG A 130 -12.74 9.01 10.66
C ARG A 130 -13.97 8.24 10.17
N PHE A 131 -15.09 8.93 9.94
CA PHE A 131 -16.29 8.30 9.42
C PHE A 131 -16.09 7.68 8.03
N LEU A 132 -15.41 8.40 7.12
CA LEU A 132 -15.11 7.88 5.78
C LEU A 132 -14.18 6.67 5.84
N TRP A 133 -13.13 6.73 6.67
CA TRP A 133 -12.20 5.64 6.86
C TRP A 133 -12.88 4.38 7.41
N ASP A 134 -13.70 4.50 8.47
CA ASP A 134 -14.44 3.38 9.07
C ASP A 134 -15.40 2.68 8.09
N ARG A 135 -15.85 3.39 7.05
CA ARG A 135 -16.68 2.81 5.97
C ARG A 135 -15.83 2.16 4.88
N ALA A 136 -14.68 2.72 4.58
CA ALA A 136 -13.77 2.20 3.56
C ALA A 136 -12.94 1.00 4.06
N LEU A 137 -12.69 0.88 5.36
CA LEU A 137 -11.73 -0.06 5.95
C LEU A 137 -11.93 -1.52 5.50
N ALA A 138 -13.16 -2.03 5.56
CA ALA A 138 -13.43 -3.42 5.16
C ALA A 138 -13.14 -3.66 3.67
N ALA A 139 -13.51 -2.71 2.81
CA ALA A 139 -13.23 -2.78 1.38
C ALA A 139 -11.72 -2.64 1.11
N HIS A 140 -11.04 -1.73 1.83
CA HIS A 140 -9.60 -1.53 1.76
C HIS A 140 -8.82 -2.81 2.02
N LEU A 141 -9.08 -3.50 3.14
CA LEU A 141 -8.39 -4.75 3.49
C LEU A 141 -8.57 -5.84 2.42
N MET A 142 -9.79 -5.97 1.88
CA MET A 142 -10.08 -6.92 0.81
C MET A 142 -9.33 -6.57 -0.49
N ILE A 143 -9.31 -5.30 -0.86
CA ILE A 143 -8.63 -4.81 -2.06
C ILE A 143 -7.12 -5.02 -1.94
N VAL A 144 -6.50 -4.62 -0.82
CA VAL A 144 -5.05 -4.79 -0.60
C VAL A 144 -4.63 -6.25 -0.71
N ALA A 145 -5.34 -7.16 -0.03
CA ALA A 145 -5.06 -8.59 -0.11
C ALA A 145 -5.15 -9.13 -1.55
N THR A 146 -6.17 -8.69 -2.29
CA THR A 146 -6.37 -9.08 -3.70
C THR A 146 -5.25 -8.54 -4.59
N LEU A 147 -4.86 -7.27 -4.42
CA LEU A 147 -3.79 -6.65 -5.18
C LEU A 147 -2.45 -7.38 -4.99
N LEU A 148 -2.13 -7.75 -3.76
CA LEU A 148 -0.90 -8.47 -3.45
C LEU A 148 -0.88 -9.86 -4.06
N ALA A 149 -2.00 -10.60 -3.98
CA ALA A 149 -2.10 -11.92 -4.59
C ALA A 149 -1.87 -11.83 -6.11
N GLU A 150 -2.55 -10.90 -6.78
CA GLU A 150 -2.39 -10.73 -8.23
C GLU A 150 -1.01 -10.20 -8.63
N ALA A 151 -0.41 -9.34 -7.81
CA ALA A 151 0.96 -8.87 -8.01
C ALA A 151 1.95 -10.02 -7.91
N GLY A 152 1.75 -10.94 -6.95
CA GLY A 152 2.48 -12.20 -6.87
C GLY A 152 2.34 -12.99 -8.17
N GLU A 153 1.12 -13.28 -8.61
CA GLU A 153 0.89 -14.10 -9.81
C GLU A 153 1.61 -13.53 -11.05
N ARG A 154 1.59 -12.20 -11.24
CA ARG A 154 2.31 -11.51 -12.33
C ARG A 154 3.82 -11.48 -12.13
N ALA A 155 4.26 -11.56 -10.90
CA ALA A 155 5.66 -11.50 -10.51
C ALA A 155 6.42 -12.81 -10.71
N SER A 156 5.69 -13.92 -10.76
CA SER A 156 6.14 -15.31 -10.99
C SER A 156 6.92 -15.50 -12.29
#